data_AF-A0A2E1ZB23-F1
#
_entry.id   AF-A0A2E1ZB23-F1
#
_cell.length_a   1.000
_cell.length_b   1.000
_cell.length_c   1.000
_cell.angle_alpha   90.00
_cell.angle_beta   90.00
_cell.angle_gamma   90.00
#
_symmetry.space_group_name_H-M   'P 1'
#
loop_
_entity.id
_entity.type
_entity.pdbx_description
1 polymer ?
#
loop_
_entity_poly.entity_id
_entity_poly.type
_entity_poly.pdbx_seq_one_letter_code
_entity_poly.pdbx_strand_id
1 'polypeptide(L)'
;MAISKHIKPTRIALITLVSSLIASSVIGIIIVLVGDFGETQIKILGTVAAVAAFSLISLPSLFNLEKQRYQLIARPGIFMALVFFLLILIIIWGSEDFGNELIGKSTFTAGVVAVGLNHILLLFIAQTNARVILFCKKLTSLIIFLVGSILIGTIWSEEMPDALFRGLIILVILDVLGTIALPVLSRIKFKS
;
A
#
# COMPACT_ATOMS: atom_id res chain seq x y z
N MET A 1 28.66 -18.30 26.28
CA MET A 1 28.48 -17.33 25.19
C MET A 1 27.16 -17.66 24.48
N ALA A 2 26.05 -17.13 24.99
CA ALA A 2 24.71 -17.43 24.50
C ALA A 2 24.24 -16.33 23.55
N ILE A 3 24.46 -16.52 22.25
CA ILE A 3 23.84 -15.70 21.21
C ILE A 3 22.85 -16.59 20.47
N SER A 4 21.58 -16.48 20.84
CA SER A 4 20.47 -16.74 19.92
C SER A 4 19.28 -15.92 20.42
N LYS A 5 19.26 -14.64 20.01
CA LYS A 5 18.04 -13.85 20.03
C LYS A 5 17.04 -14.58 19.13
N HIS A 6 15.87 -14.94 19.65
CA HIS A 6 14.69 -15.22 18.83
C HIS A 6 14.31 -13.96 18.06
N ILE A 7 15.00 -13.66 16.96
CA ILE A 7 14.65 -12.53 16.10
C ILE A 7 13.43 -12.97 15.30
N LYS A 8 12.29 -12.32 15.56
CA LYS A 8 11.06 -12.55 14.79
C LYS A 8 11.31 -12.18 13.32
N PRO A 9 10.84 -12.98 12.34
CA PRO A 9 11.06 -12.71 10.92
C PRO A 9 10.56 -11.32 10.50
N THR A 10 9.46 -10.86 11.11
CA THR A 10 8.91 -9.52 10.88
C THR A 10 9.85 -8.39 11.27
N ARG A 11 10.65 -8.58 12.34
CA ARG A 11 11.63 -7.58 12.78
C ARG A 11 12.79 -7.47 11.79
N ILE A 12 13.23 -8.61 11.23
CA ILE A 12 14.23 -8.63 10.17
C ILE A 12 13.68 -7.90 8.95
N ALA A 13 12.45 -8.23 8.52
CA ALA A 13 11.81 -7.57 7.38
C ALA A 13 11.72 -6.04 7.55
N LEU A 14 11.31 -5.55 8.74
CA LEU A 14 11.27 -4.10 9.02
C LEU A 14 12.65 -3.46 8.96
N ILE A 15 13.67 -4.07 9.56
CA ILE A 15 15.05 -3.56 9.50
C ILE A 15 15.52 -3.49 8.04
N THR A 16 15.29 -4.56 7.27
CA THR A 16 15.65 -4.63 5.86
C THR A 16 14.96 -3.55 5.03
N LEU A 17 13.66 -3.30 5.25
CA LEU A 17 12.92 -2.25 4.56
C LEU A 17 13.50 -0.87 4.88
N VAL A 18 13.74 -0.56 6.16
CA VAL A 18 14.32 0.73 6.55
C VAL A 18 15.72 0.91 5.97
N SER A 19 16.58 -0.10 6.04
CA SER A 19 17.92 -0.03 5.44
C SER A 19 17.86 0.15 3.92
N SER A 20 16.95 -0.56 3.26
CA SER A 20 16.74 -0.44 1.81
C SER A 20 16.25 0.96 1.43
N LEU A 21 15.35 1.54 2.22
CA LEU A 21 14.82 2.88 1.98
C LEU A 21 15.89 3.97 2.16
N ILE A 22 16.76 3.84 3.16
CA ILE A 22 17.89 4.75 3.38
C ILE A 22 18.86 4.67 2.20
N ALA A 23 19.27 3.46 1.82
CA ALA A 23 20.16 3.26 0.67
C ALA A 23 19.55 3.80 -0.62
N SER A 24 18.28 3.52 -0.87
CA SER A 24 17.54 3.98 -2.05
C SER A 24 17.42 5.51 -2.09
N SER A 25 17.18 6.14 -0.94
CA SER A 25 17.14 7.61 -0.83
C SER A 25 18.49 8.24 -1.16
N VAL A 26 19.59 7.67 -0.65
CA VAL A 26 20.95 8.15 -0.96
C VAL A 26 21.23 8.04 -2.46
N ILE A 27 20.92 6.91 -3.09
CA ILE A 27 21.11 6.70 -4.52
C ILE A 27 20.25 7.69 -5.33
N GLY A 28 18.98 7.84 -4.98
CA GLY A 28 18.07 8.78 -5.65
C GLY A 28 18.55 10.23 -5.55
N ILE A 29 19.02 10.67 -4.38
CA ILE A 29 19.59 12.01 -4.17
C ILE A 29 20.83 12.22 -5.04
N ILE A 30 21.73 11.24 -5.13
CA ILE A 30 22.94 11.33 -5.97
C ILE A 30 22.56 11.50 -7.45
N ILE A 31 21.59 10.72 -7.95
CA ILE A 31 21.10 10.83 -9.32
C ILE A 31 20.51 12.21 -9.57
N VAL A 32 19.71 12.75 -8.65
CA VAL A 32 19.10 14.08 -8.82
C VAL A 32 20.13 15.20 -8.82
N LEU A 33 21.21 15.08 -8.04
CA LEU A 33 22.23 16.14 -7.91
C LEU A 33 23.26 16.14 -9.03
N VAL A 34 23.64 14.96 -9.53
CA VAL A 34 24.81 14.79 -10.43
C VAL A 34 24.44 14.09 -11.74
N GLY A 35 23.25 13.48 -11.82
CA GLY A 35 22.81 12.68 -12.96
C GLY A 35 22.46 13.51 -14.20
N ASP A 36 22.58 12.84 -15.34
CA ASP A 36 22.17 13.33 -16.66
C ASP A 36 20.77 12.85 -17.06
N PHE A 37 20.11 12.09 -16.17
CA PHE A 37 18.80 11.47 -16.39
C PHE A 37 18.74 10.59 -17.64
N GLY A 38 19.84 9.92 -17.99
CA GLY A 38 19.82 8.87 -19.01
C GLY A 38 18.86 7.72 -18.66
N GLU A 39 18.54 6.88 -19.64
CA GLU A 39 17.57 5.79 -19.52
C GLU A 39 17.80 4.92 -18.27
N THR A 40 19.05 4.54 -18.02
CA THR A 40 19.42 3.73 -16.84
C THR A 40 19.16 4.47 -15.54
N GLN A 41 19.45 5.78 -15.47
CA GLN A 41 19.20 6.57 -14.27
C GLN A 41 17.70 6.72 -13.97
N ILE A 42 16.88 6.89 -15.00
CA ILE A 42 15.42 6.90 -14.87
C ILE A 42 14.92 5.55 -14.34
N LYS A 43 15.41 4.43 -14.87
CA LYS A 43 15.06 3.07 -14.38
C LYS A 43 15.49 2.86 -12.92
N ILE A 44 16.67 3.34 -12.53
CA ILE A 44 17.11 3.30 -11.13
C ILE A 44 16.20 4.17 -10.25
N LEU A 45 15.85 5.38 -10.67
CA LEU A 45 14.96 6.27 -9.90
C LEU A 45 13.56 5.66 -9.75
N GLY A 46 13.02 5.03 -10.79
CA GLY A 46 11.79 4.25 -10.73
C GLY A 46 11.88 3.09 -9.73
N THR A 47 13.02 2.39 -9.68
CA THR A 47 13.26 1.31 -8.71
C THR A 47 13.29 1.85 -7.28
N VAL A 48 13.96 2.98 -7.05
CA VAL A 48 13.97 3.69 -5.75
C VAL A 48 12.55 4.04 -5.31
N ALA A 49 11.74 4.59 -6.23
CA ALA A 49 10.34 4.90 -5.95
C ALA A 49 9.51 3.64 -5.65
N ALA A 50 9.73 2.55 -6.39
CA ALA A 50 9.05 1.27 -6.18
C ALA A 50 9.39 0.67 -4.81
N VAL A 51 10.66 0.72 -4.40
CA VAL A 51 11.10 0.27 -3.07
C VAL A 51 10.45 1.11 -1.97
N ALA A 52 10.38 2.44 -2.15
CA ALA A 52 9.72 3.33 -1.21
C ALA A 52 8.22 3.03 -1.09
N ALA A 53 7.53 2.87 -2.22
CA ALA A 53 6.11 2.51 -2.27
C ALA A 53 5.84 1.15 -1.61
N PHE A 54 6.61 0.12 -1.94
CA PHE A 54 6.50 -1.20 -1.32
C PHE A 54 6.72 -1.13 0.19
N SER A 55 7.74 -0.39 0.64
CA SER A 55 8.02 -0.19 2.05
C SER A 55 6.82 0.43 2.77
N LEU A 56 6.25 1.51 2.21
CA LEU A 56 5.12 2.21 2.81
C LEU A 56 3.85 1.34 2.83
N ILE A 57 3.53 0.68 1.71
CA ILE A 57 2.33 -0.14 1.55
C ILE A 57 2.41 -1.37 2.47
N SER A 58 3.58 -1.99 2.63
CA SER A 58 3.72 -3.22 3.42
C SER A 58 3.72 -3.02 4.95
N LEU A 59 3.97 -1.81 5.44
CA LEU A 59 4.08 -1.51 6.88
C LEU A 59 2.86 -1.96 7.70
N PRO A 60 1.60 -1.67 7.32
CA PRO A 60 0.43 -2.09 8.09
C PRO A 60 0.30 -3.61 8.19
N SER A 61 0.60 -4.34 7.10
CA SER A 61 0.62 -5.81 7.13
C SER A 61 1.71 -6.34 8.04
N LEU A 62 2.94 -5.82 7.95
CA LEU A 62 4.05 -6.25 8.81
C LEU A 62 3.76 -5.97 10.29
N PHE A 63 3.23 -4.79 10.62
CA PHE A 63 2.86 -4.45 11.99
C PHE A 63 1.82 -5.42 12.58
N ASN A 64 0.79 -5.75 11.80
CA ASN A 64 -0.26 -6.67 12.25
C ASN A 64 0.25 -8.12 12.35
N LEU A 65 1.13 -8.56 11.44
CA LEU A 65 1.80 -9.86 11.51
C LEU A 65 2.69 -9.96 12.76
N GLU A 66 3.45 -8.93 13.11
CA GLU A 66 4.31 -8.92 14.30
C GLU A 66 3.51 -9.10 15.59
N LYS A 67 2.34 -8.45 15.65
CA LYS A 67 1.39 -8.53 16.77
C LYS A 67 0.48 -9.76 16.71
N GLN A 68 0.64 -10.64 15.72
CA GLN A 68 -0.21 -11.80 15.46
C GLN A 68 -1.71 -11.46 15.31
N ARG A 69 -2.04 -10.25 14.84
CA ARG A 69 -3.41 -9.76 14.65
C ARG A 69 -3.80 -9.78 13.18
N TYR A 70 -5.09 -10.00 12.92
CA TYR A 70 -5.68 -9.95 11.58
C TYR A 70 -4.88 -10.71 10.50
N GLN A 71 -4.27 -11.85 10.86
CA GLN A 71 -3.32 -12.57 9.99
C GLN A 71 -3.95 -12.99 8.66
N LEU A 72 -5.26 -13.28 8.65
CA LEU A 72 -6.02 -13.63 7.44
C LEU A 72 -6.04 -12.50 6.41
N ILE A 73 -5.90 -11.24 6.83
CA ILE A 73 -5.86 -10.05 5.96
C ILE A 73 -4.40 -9.61 5.76
N ALA A 74 -3.56 -9.69 6.80
CA ALA A 74 -2.18 -9.24 6.75
C ALA A 74 -1.29 -10.11 5.85
N ARG A 75 -1.52 -11.43 5.77
CA ARG A 75 -0.79 -12.32 4.85
C ARG A 75 -1.07 -12.01 3.36
N PRO A 76 -2.34 -11.93 2.89
CA PRO A 76 -2.60 -11.54 1.52
C PRO A 76 -2.19 -10.08 1.26
N GLY A 77 -2.28 -9.18 2.25
CA GLY A 77 -1.84 -7.80 2.12
C GLY A 77 -0.35 -7.65 1.82
N ILE A 78 0.53 -8.38 2.53
CA ILE A 78 1.97 -8.38 2.22
C ILE A 78 2.28 -9.09 0.90
N PHE A 79 1.58 -10.19 0.61
CA PHE A 79 1.77 -10.94 -0.63
C PHE A 79 1.41 -10.09 -1.85
N MET A 80 0.26 -9.41 -1.84
CA MET A 80 -0.14 -8.52 -2.94
C MET A 80 0.78 -7.30 -3.07
N ALA A 81 1.28 -6.73 -1.97
CA ALA A 81 2.28 -5.68 -2.04
C ALA A 81 3.57 -6.15 -2.72
N LEU A 82 4.00 -7.39 -2.44
CA LEU A 82 5.19 -7.99 -3.06
C LEU A 82 4.96 -8.26 -4.55
N VAL A 83 3.80 -8.82 -4.92
CA VAL A 83 3.43 -9.05 -6.32
C VAL A 83 3.41 -7.72 -7.10
N PHE A 84 2.78 -6.69 -6.54
CA PHE A 84 2.75 -5.35 -7.14
C PHE A 84 4.15 -4.78 -7.34
N PHE A 85 5.03 -4.89 -6.34
CA PHE A 85 6.42 -4.45 -6.44
C PHE A 85 7.18 -5.18 -7.56
N LEU A 86 7.06 -6.51 -7.63
CA LEU A 86 7.73 -7.30 -8.67
C LEU A 86 7.22 -6.95 -10.07
N LEU A 87 5.92 -6.74 -10.24
CA LEU A 87 5.35 -6.31 -11.51
C LEU A 87 5.86 -4.93 -11.93
N ILE A 88 5.99 -3.98 -11.00
CA ILE A 88 6.62 -2.68 -11.27
C ILE A 88 8.07 -2.86 -11.74
N LEU A 89 8.85 -3.74 -11.09
CA LEU A 89 10.23 -3.99 -11.52
C LEU A 89 10.30 -4.59 -12.93
N ILE A 90 9.37 -5.48 -13.28
CA ILE A 90 9.24 -6.04 -14.63
C ILE A 90 8.93 -4.94 -15.63
N ILE A 91 8.04 -3.99 -15.31
CA ILE A 91 7.74 -2.86 -16.20
C ILE A 91 8.95 -1.93 -16.36
N ILE A 92 9.70 -1.66 -15.29
CA ILE A 92 10.85 -0.75 -15.32
C ILE A 92 12.03 -1.34 -16.11
N TRP A 93 12.33 -2.61 -15.89
CA TRP A 93 13.53 -3.26 -16.44
C TRP A 93 13.26 -4.17 -17.63
N GLY A 94 12.00 -4.51 -17.89
CA GLY A 94 11.60 -5.34 -19.01
C GLY A 94 11.85 -4.67 -20.37
N SER A 95 11.87 -5.48 -21.42
CA SER A 95 11.80 -5.00 -22.80
C SER A 95 10.43 -4.35 -23.08
N GLU A 96 10.34 -3.60 -24.18
CA GLU A 96 9.09 -2.94 -24.60
C GLU A 96 7.91 -3.92 -24.72
N ASP A 97 8.17 -5.20 -25.00
CA ASP A 97 7.16 -6.27 -25.05
C ASP A 97 6.48 -6.55 -23.69
N PHE A 98 7.17 -6.30 -22.57
CA PHE A 98 6.59 -6.43 -21.22
C PHE A 98 5.74 -5.22 -20.81
N GLY A 99 5.77 -4.14 -21.61
CA GLY A 99 4.88 -2.99 -21.48
C GLY A 99 3.48 -3.21 -22.06
N ASN A 100 3.11 -4.46 -22.38
CA ASN A 100 1.80 -4.77 -22.93
C ASN A 100 0.67 -4.42 -21.94
N GLU A 101 -0.47 -4.02 -22.49
CA GLU A 101 -1.67 -3.58 -21.79
C GLU A 101 -2.09 -4.53 -20.65
N LEU A 102 -2.00 -5.85 -20.88
CA LEU A 102 -2.34 -6.86 -19.88
C LEU A 102 -1.49 -6.77 -18.61
N ILE A 103 -0.17 -6.54 -18.75
CA ILE A 103 0.75 -6.40 -17.62
C ILE A 103 0.46 -5.08 -16.90
N GLY A 104 0.15 -4.00 -17.63
CA GLY A 104 -0.30 -2.73 -17.07
C GLY A 104 -1.57 -2.89 -16.22
N LYS A 105 -2.63 -3.49 -16.78
CA LYS A 105 -3.91 -3.74 -16.08
C LYS A 105 -3.72 -4.64 -14.85
N SER A 106 -2.89 -5.68 -14.97
CA SER A 106 -2.58 -6.58 -13.86
C SER A 106 -1.81 -5.87 -12.75
N THR A 107 -0.85 -5.02 -13.11
CA THR A 107 -0.06 -4.22 -12.15
C THR A 107 -0.95 -3.23 -11.41
N PHE A 108 -1.83 -2.54 -12.13
CA PHE A 108 -2.80 -1.62 -11.52
C PHE A 108 -3.74 -2.36 -10.57
N THR A 109 -4.27 -3.51 -10.99
CA THR A 109 -5.13 -4.36 -10.15
C THR A 109 -4.41 -4.82 -8.88
N ALA A 110 -3.18 -5.33 -9.01
CA ALA A 110 -2.35 -5.75 -7.88
C ALA A 110 -2.08 -4.58 -6.92
N GLY A 111 -1.81 -3.39 -7.46
CA GLY A 111 -1.62 -2.15 -6.68
C GLY A 111 -2.86 -1.75 -5.90
N VAL A 112 -4.03 -1.71 -6.54
CA VAL A 112 -5.31 -1.39 -5.89
C VAL A 112 -5.63 -2.37 -4.77
N VAL A 113 -5.45 -3.68 -5.00
CA VAL A 113 -5.68 -4.70 -3.97
C VAL A 113 -4.66 -4.57 -2.84
N ALA A 114 -3.38 -4.38 -3.15
CA ALA A 114 -2.32 -4.21 -2.16
C ALA A 114 -2.58 -2.99 -1.26
N VAL A 115 -2.88 -1.84 -1.86
CA VAL A 115 -3.20 -0.60 -1.15
C VAL A 115 -4.48 -0.79 -0.34
N GLY A 116 -5.55 -1.32 -0.91
CA GLY A 116 -6.82 -1.52 -0.22
C GLY A 116 -6.70 -2.40 1.03
N LEU A 117 -6.06 -3.56 0.91
CA LEU A 117 -5.85 -4.47 2.07
C LEU A 117 -5.01 -3.80 3.16
N ASN A 118 -3.92 -3.13 2.79
CA ASN A 118 -3.05 -2.46 3.76
C ASN A 118 -3.68 -1.21 4.37
N HIS A 119 -4.51 -0.48 3.62
CA HIS A 119 -5.26 0.67 4.11
C HIS A 119 -6.30 0.23 5.16
N ILE A 120 -7.00 -0.88 4.92
CA ILE A 120 -7.90 -1.48 5.90
C ILE A 120 -7.11 -1.87 7.17
N LEU A 121 -5.98 -2.57 7.02
CA LEU A 121 -5.11 -2.95 8.15
C LEU A 121 -4.58 -1.76 8.94
N LEU A 122 -4.32 -0.63 8.29
CA LEU A 122 -3.91 0.62 8.93
C LEU A 122 -5.01 1.13 9.87
N LEU A 123 -6.27 1.14 9.43
CA LEU A 123 -7.41 1.51 10.28
C LEU A 123 -7.51 0.57 11.50
N PHE A 124 -7.22 -0.71 11.32
CA PHE A 124 -7.26 -1.71 12.40
C PHE A 124 -6.17 -1.54 13.48
N ILE A 125 -5.13 -0.74 13.25
CA ILE A 125 -4.11 -0.43 14.26
C ILE A 125 -4.70 0.35 15.44
N ALA A 126 -5.65 1.25 15.19
CA ALA A 126 -6.31 2.03 16.24
C ALA A 126 -7.21 1.14 17.12
N GLN A 127 -6.76 0.84 18.34
CA GLN A 127 -7.49 -0.01 19.27
C GLN A 127 -8.49 0.81 20.08
N THR A 128 -9.77 0.62 19.80
CA THR A 128 -10.85 1.25 20.56
C THR A 128 -12.06 0.35 20.57
N ASN A 129 -12.74 0.32 21.73
CA ASN A 129 -13.92 -0.51 21.97
C ASN A 129 -15.23 0.29 21.86
N ALA A 130 -15.17 1.59 21.57
CA ALA A 130 -16.38 2.38 21.40
C ALA A 130 -17.14 1.90 20.16
N ARG A 131 -18.43 1.56 20.34
CA ARG A 131 -19.31 1.07 19.27
C ARG A 131 -19.35 2.01 18.06
N VAL A 132 -19.37 3.32 18.30
CA VAL A 132 -19.35 4.35 17.24
C VAL A 132 -18.09 4.24 16.40
N ILE A 133 -16.91 4.10 17.03
CA ILE A 133 -15.67 4.02 16.28
C ILE A 133 -15.57 2.70 15.52
N LEU A 134 -16.01 1.58 16.11
CA LEU A 134 -16.08 0.30 15.39
C LEU A 134 -17.00 0.38 14.16
N PHE A 135 -18.13 1.08 14.27
CA PHE A 135 -19.03 1.32 13.14
C PHE A 135 -18.36 2.16 12.05
N CYS A 136 -17.74 3.29 12.42
CA CYS A 136 -16.98 4.12 11.47
C CYS A 136 -15.86 3.31 10.78
N LYS A 137 -15.13 2.47 11.51
CA LYS A 137 -14.07 1.61 10.93
C LYS A 137 -14.63 0.65 9.87
N LYS A 138 -15.77 0.01 10.16
CA LYS A 138 -16.44 -0.88 9.19
C LYS A 138 -16.92 -0.12 7.96
N LEU A 139 -17.49 1.08 8.16
CA LEU A 139 -17.98 1.92 7.07
C LEU A 139 -16.85 2.36 6.15
N THR A 140 -15.75 2.90 6.70
CA THR A 140 -14.57 3.27 5.90
C THR A 140 -13.97 2.06 5.19
N SER A 141 -13.87 0.90 5.86
CA SER A 141 -13.42 -0.33 5.21
C SER A 141 -14.31 -0.76 4.04
N LEU A 142 -15.63 -0.57 4.12
CA LEU A 142 -16.56 -0.86 3.03
C LEU A 142 -16.35 0.12 1.86
N ILE A 143 -16.12 1.40 2.15
CA ILE A 143 -15.84 2.42 1.14
C ILE A 143 -14.54 2.10 0.39
N ILE A 144 -13.45 1.76 1.09
CA ILE A 144 -12.19 1.33 0.49
C ILE A 144 -12.40 0.16 -0.47
N PHE A 145 -13.16 -0.85 -0.03
CA PHE A 145 -13.46 -2.02 -0.85
C PHE A 145 -14.26 -1.64 -2.11
N LEU A 146 -15.23 -0.75 -1.97
CA LEU A 146 -16.08 -0.32 -3.07
C LEU A 146 -15.31 0.55 -4.09
N VAL A 147 -14.46 1.46 -3.61
CA VAL A 147 -13.51 2.23 -4.45
C VAL A 147 -12.60 1.29 -5.21
N GLY A 148 -11.97 0.32 -4.54
CA GLY A 148 -11.10 -0.66 -5.18
C GLY A 148 -11.82 -1.49 -6.24
N SER A 149 -13.06 -1.90 -5.96
CA SER A 149 -13.88 -2.67 -6.91
C SER A 149 -14.24 -1.85 -8.16
N ILE A 150 -14.60 -0.56 -7.99
CA ILE A 150 -14.87 0.32 -9.12
C ILE A 150 -13.61 0.53 -9.96
N LEU A 151 -12.47 0.84 -9.33
CA LEU A 151 -11.20 1.06 -10.03
C LEU A 151 -10.76 -0.17 -10.84
N ILE A 152 -10.90 -1.36 -10.26
CA ILE A 152 -10.61 -2.61 -10.98
C ILE A 152 -11.65 -2.82 -12.09
N GLY A 153 -12.94 -2.58 -11.83
CA GLY A 153 -13.96 -2.65 -12.88
C GLY A 153 -13.62 -1.76 -14.08
N THR A 154 -13.29 -0.50 -13.84
CA THR A 154 -13.01 0.50 -14.89
C THR A 154 -11.75 0.19 -15.69
N ILE A 155 -10.70 -0.35 -15.07
CA ILE A 155 -9.46 -0.67 -15.81
C ILE A 155 -9.66 -1.86 -16.75
N TRP A 156 -10.57 -2.78 -16.41
CA TRP A 156 -10.85 -3.97 -17.20
C TRP A 156 -11.98 -3.77 -18.21
N SER A 157 -12.98 -2.93 -17.91
CA SER A 157 -14.03 -2.59 -18.88
C SER A 157 -13.60 -1.54 -19.90
N GLU A 158 -12.50 -0.82 -19.66
CA GLU A 158 -12.05 0.36 -20.44
C GLU A 158 -13.11 1.47 -20.58
N GLU A 159 -14.23 1.32 -19.88
CA GLU A 159 -15.38 2.19 -19.93
C GLU A 159 -15.63 2.76 -18.55
N MET A 160 -15.77 4.08 -18.49
CA MET A 160 -16.14 4.78 -17.26
C MET A 160 -17.30 5.74 -17.54
N PRO A 161 -18.54 5.32 -17.26
CA PRO A 161 -19.71 6.19 -17.30
C PRO A 161 -19.54 7.41 -16.37
N ASP A 162 -19.98 8.60 -16.83
CA ASP A 162 -19.88 9.85 -16.06
C ASP A 162 -20.49 9.75 -14.65
N ALA A 163 -21.59 9.01 -14.51
CA ALA A 163 -22.23 8.77 -13.22
C ALA A 163 -21.34 7.96 -12.27
N LEU A 164 -20.62 6.96 -12.78
CA LEU A 164 -19.67 6.18 -12.00
C LEU A 164 -18.42 7.00 -11.63
N PHE A 165 -17.95 7.88 -12.50
CA PHE A 165 -16.86 8.81 -12.19
C PHE A 165 -17.21 9.78 -11.06
N ARG A 166 -18.40 10.39 -11.11
CA ARG A 166 -18.91 11.24 -10.02
C ARG A 166 -19.06 10.45 -8.72
N GLY A 167 -19.58 9.24 -8.79
CA GLY A 167 -19.69 8.33 -7.64
C GLY A 167 -18.33 7.98 -7.03
N LEU A 168 -17.34 7.66 -7.86
CA LEU A 168 -15.97 7.37 -7.42
C LEU A 168 -15.36 8.55 -6.67
N ILE A 169 -15.48 9.77 -7.19
CA ILE A 169 -14.96 10.97 -6.52
C ILE A 169 -15.57 11.14 -5.13
N ILE A 170 -16.89 10.98 -5.00
CA ILE A 170 -17.59 11.09 -3.71
C ILE A 170 -17.05 10.04 -2.73
N LEU A 171 -16.87 8.80 -3.19
CA LEU A 171 -16.35 7.71 -2.37
C LEU A 171 -14.91 7.95 -1.93
N VAL A 172 -14.05 8.48 -2.82
CA VAL A 172 -12.67 8.84 -2.51
C VAL A 172 -12.63 9.95 -1.46
N ILE A 173 -13.48 10.98 -1.57
CA ILE A 173 -13.58 12.03 -0.55
C ILE A 173 -14.01 11.44 0.79
N LEU A 174 -14.98 10.53 0.79
CA LEU A 174 -15.48 9.87 2.01
C LEU A 174 -14.43 8.92 2.63
N ASP A 175 -13.62 8.27 1.80
CA ASP A 175 -12.50 7.45 2.22
C ASP A 175 -11.45 8.29 2.97
N VAL A 176 -10.97 9.37 2.34
CA VAL A 176 -10.00 10.30 2.96
C VAL A 176 -10.55 10.87 4.27
N LEU A 177 -11.82 11.28 4.28
CA LEU A 177 -12.49 11.76 5.49
C LEU A 177 -12.49 10.68 6.58
N GLY A 178 -12.85 9.44 6.25
CA GLY A 178 -12.86 8.33 7.19
C GLY A 178 -11.48 8.06 7.79
N THR A 179 -10.45 8.03 6.95
CA THR A 179 -9.07 7.74 7.35
C THR A 179 -8.48 8.81 8.27
N ILE A 180 -8.83 10.09 8.08
CA ILE A 180 -8.40 11.19 8.96
C ILE A 180 -9.26 11.28 10.22
N ALA A 181 -10.58 11.14 10.09
CA ALA A 181 -11.51 11.30 11.20
C ALA A 181 -11.36 10.17 12.24
N LEU A 182 -11.10 8.93 11.82
CA LEU A 182 -11.00 7.78 12.70
C LEU A 182 -9.91 7.92 13.79
N PRO A 183 -8.65 8.26 13.46
CA PRO A 183 -7.63 8.55 14.46
C PRO A 183 -8.02 9.68 15.41
N VAL A 184 -8.59 10.78 14.90
CA VAL A 184 -9.01 11.93 15.72
C VAL A 184 -10.12 11.53 16.69
N LEU A 185 -11.15 10.84 16.19
CA LEU A 185 -12.27 10.36 16.98
C LEU A 185 -11.80 9.36 18.05
N SER A 186 -10.79 8.54 17.75
CA SER A 186 -10.20 7.60 18.72
C SER A 186 -9.44 8.26 19.87
N ARG A 187 -8.99 9.51 19.69
CA ARG A 187 -8.36 10.31 20.76
C ARG A 187 -9.38 10.96 21.67
N ILE A 188 -10.60 11.18 21.21
CA ILE A 188 -11.70 11.74 22.00
C ILE A 188 -12.25 10.61 22.87
N LYS A 189 -12.12 10.75 24.21
CA LYS A 189 -12.69 9.78 25.15
C LYS A 189 -14.23 9.86 25.10
N PHE A 190 -14.85 8.98 24.33
CA PHE A 190 -16.29 8.75 24.45
C PHE A 190 -16.54 8.00 25.77
N LYS A 191 -17.31 8.61 26.66
CA LYS A 191 -17.76 7.98 27.91
C LYS A 191 -18.65 6.80 27.50
N SER A 192 -18.23 5.58 27.86
CA SER A 192 -18.99 4.35 27.60
C SER A 192 -20.23 4.26 28.48
#